data_AF-A0A832X9T9-F1
#
_entry.id   AF-A0A832X9T9-F1
#
_cell.length_a   1.000
_cell.length_b   1.000
_cell.length_c   1.000
_cell.angle_alpha   90.00
_cell.angle_beta   90.00
_cell.angle_gamma   90.00
#
_symmetry.space_group_name_H-M   'P 1'
#
loop_
_entity.id
_entity.type
_entity.pdbx_description
1 polymer ?
#
loop_
_entity_poly.entity_id
_entity_poly.type
_entity_poly.pdbx_seq_one_letter_code
_entity_poly.pdbx_strand_id
1 'polypeptide(L)'
;MVSKFIGPPSTHAQKIYCSIALALIGILVYGNHLQNTFQFDSVSYIKNSLSLKNPESMLTLQFWMSHFFSRGLLSVSMALNAHLDELQPFGYHMLNLALHIFNAILIFFIFKKALLHFKNQIGENNAAISFFAATIFLVHPIQTESVIYIVSRSEVLAATFYLFAFLLFQICLNLHKRDSLLKKLILPLAILLLPVIGFSAKQTLATFPLIIFLYYISVCSLDSPVIKFFLNWKWKILTAVLLFLSLLLHKLLSDEAFLIGPSQPNEMVGRASYMLSQPAVVVFYYLKKILFPINLNIDPEIEVVTHLFSFSFIASIMVITFIAYYLWKQKAWRFYIFFLGWFFIILSPSSSIVTLHDLAAEHRVYLALPGIIFILAYGLFKILKNKKISILILCGLTLFLGTLSIKRNMIWKTELSLWQDTYKKSPDKLRPLINLARANSIEGNSEDAVRYYEEALSKGPGVFVIQYNLGELYLKEGRVEEAILRFQSALKLKPEIPETYANLGKIYLSLKKWKLADIYFKKCIEIDSRFSHVFKNLGVLHFYHLKNLKESLFYFSRSLALDPKQAEANEIRKLLQHYPTP
;
A
#
# COMPACT_ATOMS: atom_id res chain seq x y z
N MET A 1 -5.23 -44.48 31.75
CA MET A 1 -5.08 -43.01 31.75
C MET A 1 -4.32 -42.46 30.54
N VAL A 2 -3.44 -43.22 29.88
CA VAL A 2 -2.68 -42.77 28.68
C VAL A 2 -3.50 -42.77 27.38
N SER A 3 -4.59 -43.55 27.31
CA SER A 3 -5.50 -43.58 26.14
C SER A 3 -6.39 -42.33 25.98
N LYS A 4 -6.45 -41.43 26.96
CA LYS A 4 -7.18 -40.15 26.86
C LYS A 4 -6.41 -39.05 26.12
N PHE A 5 -5.12 -39.25 25.82
CA PHE A 5 -4.29 -38.30 25.05
C PHE A 5 -4.19 -38.64 23.56
N ILE A 6 -4.77 -39.76 23.11
CA ILE A 6 -4.79 -40.22 21.71
C ILE A 6 -6.23 -40.24 21.18
N GLY A 7 -7.04 -39.27 21.57
CA GLY A 7 -8.32 -38.97 20.94
C GLY A 7 -8.17 -37.77 19.99
N PRO A 8 -8.95 -37.66 18.91
CA PRO A 8 -8.96 -36.44 18.10
C PRO A 8 -9.22 -35.23 19.02
N PRO A 9 -8.42 -34.14 18.91
CA PRO A 9 -8.51 -33.02 19.84
C PRO A 9 -9.93 -32.46 19.87
N SER A 10 -10.37 -31.98 21.03
CA SER A 10 -11.64 -31.27 21.15
C SER A 10 -11.69 -30.13 20.12
N THR A 11 -12.89 -29.77 19.66
CA THR A 11 -13.07 -28.71 18.64
C THR A 11 -12.49 -27.36 19.09
N HIS A 12 -12.29 -27.17 20.40
CA HIS A 12 -11.60 -26.03 20.99
C HIS A 12 -10.07 -26.15 20.90
N ALA A 13 -9.49 -27.28 21.33
CA ALA A 13 -8.05 -27.53 21.23
C ALA A 13 -7.56 -27.45 19.77
N GLN A 14 -8.34 -27.97 18.82
CA GLN A 14 -8.02 -27.86 17.39
C GLN A 14 -7.89 -26.40 16.92
N LYS A 15 -8.76 -25.50 17.40
CA LYS A 15 -8.69 -24.07 17.02
C LYS A 15 -7.41 -23.44 17.56
N ILE A 16 -7.05 -23.73 18.80
CA ILE A 16 -5.82 -23.22 19.43
C ILE A 16 -4.59 -23.72 18.67
N TYR A 17 -4.51 -25.02 18.39
CA TYR A 17 -3.37 -25.59 17.66
C TYR A 17 -3.24 -25.00 16.24
N CYS A 18 -4.35 -24.80 15.53
CA CYS A 18 -4.33 -24.16 14.21
C CYS A 18 -3.83 -22.71 14.29
N SER A 19 -4.28 -21.94 15.28
CA SER A 19 -3.81 -20.55 15.48
C SER A 19 -2.33 -20.48 15.83
N ILE A 20 -1.85 -21.34 16.72
CA ILE A 20 -0.42 -21.43 17.06
C ILE A 20 0.40 -21.84 15.84
N ALA A 21 -0.05 -22.83 15.07
CA ALA A 21 0.63 -23.25 13.86
C ALA A 21 0.70 -22.13 12.81
N LEU A 22 -0.38 -21.38 12.59
CA LEU A 22 -0.37 -20.20 11.71
C LEU A 22 0.64 -19.15 12.20
N ALA A 23 0.69 -18.86 13.51
CA ALA A 23 1.66 -17.93 14.05
C ALA A 23 3.11 -18.38 13.83
N LEU A 24 3.42 -19.64 14.12
CA LEU A 24 4.75 -20.20 13.91
C LEU A 24 5.16 -20.20 12.43
N ILE A 25 4.27 -20.62 11.53
CA ILE A 25 4.53 -20.60 10.08
C ILE A 25 4.78 -19.17 9.60
N GLY A 26 3.99 -18.20 10.07
CA GLY A 26 4.17 -16.79 9.70
C GLY A 26 5.53 -16.26 10.14
N ILE A 27 5.93 -16.55 11.38
CA ILE A 27 7.25 -16.18 11.91
C ILE A 27 8.38 -16.84 11.10
N LEU A 28 8.24 -18.12 10.75
CA LEU A 28 9.25 -18.83 9.96
C LEU A 28 9.41 -18.28 8.54
N VAL A 29 8.30 -17.96 7.86
CA VAL A 29 8.33 -17.49 6.46
C VAL A 29 8.74 -16.03 6.34
N TYR A 30 8.37 -15.19 7.31
CA TYR A 30 8.67 -13.76 7.26
C TYR A 30 9.81 -13.33 8.19
N GLY A 31 10.29 -14.16 9.11
CA GLY A 31 11.28 -13.74 10.11
C GLY A 31 12.54 -13.09 9.53
N ASN A 32 12.95 -13.48 8.32
CA ASN A 32 14.12 -12.92 7.66
C ASN A 32 13.97 -11.46 7.20
N HIS A 33 12.75 -10.89 7.17
CA HIS A 33 12.56 -9.48 6.78
C HIS A 33 12.66 -8.48 7.93
N LEU A 34 12.69 -8.93 9.19
CA LEU A 34 12.72 -8.04 10.34
C LEU A 34 13.97 -7.13 10.39
N GLN A 35 15.00 -7.49 9.63
CA GLN A 35 16.26 -6.75 9.49
C GLN A 35 16.34 -5.89 8.21
N ASN A 36 15.25 -5.81 7.44
CA ASN A 36 15.23 -5.01 6.21
C ASN A 36 15.27 -3.51 6.56
N THR A 37 15.83 -2.70 5.65
CA THR A 37 15.88 -1.23 5.83
C THR A 37 14.52 -0.59 5.52
N PHE A 38 14.38 0.73 5.65
CA PHE A 38 13.26 1.41 4.98
C PHE A 38 13.46 1.35 3.46
N GLN A 39 12.38 1.20 2.70
CA GLN A 39 12.37 1.23 1.23
C GLN A 39 11.33 2.21 0.69
N PHE A 40 11.63 2.76 -0.48
CA PHE A 40 10.79 3.60 -1.31
C PHE A 40 10.14 4.75 -0.53
N ASP A 41 8.81 4.92 -0.59
CA ASP A 41 8.13 6.03 0.08
C ASP A 41 8.23 5.95 1.61
N SER A 42 8.59 4.79 2.19
CA SER A 42 8.82 4.69 3.64
C SER A 42 9.97 5.58 4.08
N VAL A 43 10.99 5.78 3.22
CA VAL A 43 12.13 6.62 3.53
C VAL A 43 11.70 8.08 3.69
N SER A 44 10.98 8.61 2.71
CA SER A 44 10.52 10.01 2.75
C SER A 44 9.42 10.21 3.80
N TYR A 45 8.43 9.31 3.86
CA TYR A 45 7.31 9.43 4.78
C TYR A 45 7.74 9.36 6.25
N ILE A 46 8.66 8.46 6.61
CA ILE A 46 9.05 8.26 8.01
C ILE A 46 10.17 9.22 8.42
N LYS A 47 11.23 9.38 7.61
CA LYS A 47 12.38 10.20 8.02
C LYS A 47 12.10 11.71 7.96
N ASN A 48 11.23 12.16 7.05
CA ASN A 48 11.04 13.58 6.80
C ASN A 48 9.74 14.15 7.39
N SER A 49 8.86 13.31 7.96
CA SER A 49 7.58 13.79 8.48
C SER A 49 7.71 14.35 9.90
N LEU A 50 7.59 15.67 10.01
CA LEU A 50 7.53 16.40 11.29
C LEU A 50 6.36 15.93 12.17
N SER A 51 5.26 15.46 11.57
CA SER A 51 4.06 15.06 12.31
C SER A 51 4.29 13.78 13.13
N LEU A 52 5.22 12.92 12.71
CA LEU A 52 5.57 11.70 13.45
C LEU A 52 6.35 12.01 14.74
N LYS A 53 6.93 13.21 14.87
CA LYS A 53 7.70 13.62 16.06
C LYS A 53 6.80 14.02 17.25
N ASN A 54 5.53 14.35 17.01
CA ASN A 54 4.59 14.83 18.04
C ASN A 54 3.26 14.06 17.99
N PRO A 55 3.23 12.77 18.42
CA PRO A 55 2.05 11.91 18.28
C PRO A 55 0.81 12.44 19.01
N GLU A 56 0.99 13.20 20.10
CA GLU A 56 -0.11 13.80 20.87
C GLU A 56 -0.98 14.73 20.02
N SER A 57 -0.38 15.45 19.07
CA SER A 57 -1.09 16.35 18.14
C SER A 57 -2.09 15.59 17.25
N MET A 58 -1.86 14.29 17.04
CA MET A 58 -2.71 13.42 16.22
C MET A 58 -3.87 12.78 17.01
N LEU A 59 -3.95 12.99 18.33
CA LEU A 59 -5.04 12.49 19.16
C LEU A 59 -6.22 13.47 19.25
N THR A 60 -6.11 14.63 18.62
CA THR A 60 -7.13 15.69 18.65
C THR A 60 -8.29 15.42 17.69
N LEU A 61 -9.50 15.88 18.04
CA LEU A 61 -10.66 15.80 17.14
C LEU A 61 -10.40 16.52 15.81
N GLN A 62 -9.68 17.65 15.86
CA GLN A 62 -9.32 18.43 14.68
C GLN A 62 -8.45 17.64 13.70
N PHE A 63 -7.48 16.87 14.23
CA PHE A 63 -6.67 15.97 13.40
C PHE A 63 -7.56 14.94 12.70
N TRP A 64 -8.42 14.25 13.46
CA TRP A 64 -9.29 13.22 12.89
C TRP A 64 -10.27 13.77 11.85
N MET A 65 -10.87 14.94 12.09
CA MET A 65 -11.75 15.58 11.11
C MET A 65 -11.01 15.91 9.79
N SER A 66 -9.75 16.35 9.87
CA SER A 66 -8.95 16.71 8.69
C SER A 66 -8.29 15.52 7.99
N HIS A 67 -7.94 14.47 8.73
CA HIS A 67 -7.13 13.36 8.22
C HIS A 67 -7.91 12.05 8.01
N PHE A 68 -9.19 11.99 8.37
CA PHE A 68 -9.99 10.76 8.24
C PHE A 68 -9.93 10.16 6.83
N PHE A 69 -10.11 11.00 5.80
CA PHE A 69 -10.07 10.59 4.38
C PHE A 69 -8.65 10.50 3.79
N SER A 70 -7.64 11.05 4.47
CA SER A 70 -6.23 11.10 4.04
C SER A 70 -5.32 10.18 4.86
N ARG A 71 -5.85 9.00 5.22
CA ARG A 71 -5.13 7.92 5.91
C ARG A 71 -4.74 8.23 7.38
N GLY A 72 -5.57 8.96 8.12
CA GLY A 72 -5.33 9.36 9.51
C GLY A 72 -4.94 8.20 10.43
N LEU A 73 -5.62 7.04 10.35
CA LEU A 73 -5.28 5.88 11.18
C LEU A 73 -3.91 5.28 10.84
N LEU A 74 -3.50 5.29 9.56
CA LEU A 74 -2.15 4.90 9.15
C LEU A 74 -1.12 5.84 9.78
N SER A 75 -1.35 7.16 9.67
CA SER A 75 -0.46 8.18 10.20
C SER A 75 -0.28 8.05 11.72
N VAL A 76 -1.37 7.85 12.46
CA VAL A 76 -1.33 7.60 13.91
C VAL A 76 -0.57 6.32 14.23
N SER A 77 -0.82 5.22 13.50
CA SER A 77 -0.09 3.97 13.70
C SER A 77 1.41 4.13 13.45
N MET A 78 1.81 4.92 12.45
CA MET A 78 3.21 5.22 12.16
C MET A 78 3.84 6.13 13.23
N ALA A 79 3.12 7.14 13.71
CA ALA A 79 3.59 8.07 14.73
C ALA A 79 3.80 7.38 16.08
N LEU A 80 2.86 6.53 16.48
CA LEU A 80 3.00 5.73 17.71
C LEU A 80 4.20 4.77 17.61
N ASN A 81 4.43 4.17 16.44
CA ASN A 81 5.60 3.32 16.22
C ASN A 81 6.90 4.13 16.28
N ALA A 82 6.93 5.33 15.69
CA ALA A 82 8.08 6.23 15.73
C ALA A 82 8.38 6.72 17.15
N HIS A 83 7.35 6.89 17.98
CA HIS A 83 7.54 7.27 19.37
C HIS A 83 8.16 6.15 20.22
N LEU A 84 7.88 4.88 19.88
CA LEU A 84 8.38 3.72 20.63
C LEU A 84 9.77 3.25 20.18
N ASP A 85 10.05 3.28 18.87
CA ASP A 85 11.24 2.65 18.26
C ASP A 85 12.00 3.63 17.32
N GLU A 86 11.69 4.93 17.42
CA GLU A 86 12.29 6.00 16.61
C GLU A 86 12.33 5.69 15.10
N LEU A 87 13.52 5.70 14.50
CA LEU A 87 13.77 5.40 13.09
C LEU A 87 14.36 4.01 12.90
N GLN A 88 14.12 3.07 13.83
CA GLN A 88 14.55 1.68 13.68
C GLN A 88 13.50 0.90 12.87
N PRO A 89 13.86 0.26 11.74
CA PRO A 89 12.89 -0.48 10.91
C PRO A 89 12.26 -1.70 11.60
N PHE A 90 12.94 -2.29 12.59
CA PHE A 90 12.56 -3.55 13.21
C PHE A 90 11.13 -3.52 13.78
N GLY A 91 10.79 -2.55 14.62
CA GLY A 91 9.45 -2.45 15.22
C GLY A 91 8.36 -2.25 14.17
N TYR A 92 8.66 -1.57 13.07
CA TYR A 92 7.70 -1.36 11.99
C TYR A 92 7.34 -2.66 11.27
N HIS A 93 8.37 -3.44 10.94
CA HIS A 93 8.23 -4.76 10.33
C HIS A 93 7.55 -5.76 11.28
N MET A 94 7.91 -5.74 12.56
CA MET A 94 7.30 -6.60 13.58
C MET A 94 5.79 -6.37 13.69
N LEU A 95 5.35 -5.10 13.72
CA LEU A 95 3.91 -4.78 13.78
C LEU A 95 3.17 -5.24 12.53
N ASN A 96 3.73 -5.03 11.33
CA ASN A 96 3.11 -5.52 10.10
C ASN A 96 3.00 -7.05 10.08
N LEU A 97 4.04 -7.76 10.53
CA LEU A 97 4.04 -9.22 10.65
C LEU A 97 2.98 -9.71 11.63
N ALA A 98 2.87 -9.06 12.81
CA ALA A 98 1.86 -9.42 13.80
C ALA A 98 0.43 -9.24 13.25
N LEU A 99 0.16 -8.13 12.55
CA LEU A 99 -1.11 -7.90 11.88
C LEU A 99 -1.37 -8.94 10.77
N HIS A 100 -0.35 -9.30 9.99
CA HIS A 100 -0.48 -10.31 8.94
C HIS A 100 -0.83 -11.70 9.49
N ILE A 101 -0.14 -12.13 10.56
CA ILE A 101 -0.45 -13.38 11.27
C ILE A 101 -1.87 -13.34 11.85
N PHE A 102 -2.24 -12.23 12.50
CA PHE A 102 -3.58 -12.07 13.04
C PHE A 102 -4.66 -12.15 11.96
N ASN A 103 -4.42 -11.54 10.80
CA ASN A 103 -5.31 -11.62 9.64
C ASN A 103 -5.48 -13.06 9.13
N ALA A 104 -4.39 -13.84 9.05
CA ALA A 104 -4.47 -15.26 8.67
C ALA A 104 -5.29 -16.08 9.68
N ILE A 105 -5.15 -15.81 10.98
CA ILE A 105 -5.96 -16.43 12.04
C ILE A 105 -7.44 -16.06 11.89
N LEU A 106 -7.76 -14.78 11.63
CA LEU A 106 -9.13 -14.34 11.34
C LEU A 106 -9.70 -15.08 10.12
N ILE A 107 -8.93 -15.18 9.04
CA ILE A 107 -9.32 -15.90 7.82
C ILE A 107 -9.63 -17.37 8.11
N PHE A 108 -8.81 -18.05 8.93
CA PHE A 108 -9.10 -19.42 9.36
C PHE A 108 -10.47 -19.56 10.02
N PHE A 109 -10.81 -18.65 10.94
CA PHE A 109 -12.13 -18.65 11.59
C PHE A 109 -13.26 -18.30 10.63
N ILE A 110 -13.04 -17.34 9.73
CA ILE A 110 -14.00 -16.91 8.72
C ILE A 110 -14.36 -18.07 7.79
N PHE A 111 -13.36 -18.76 7.26
CA PHE A 111 -13.55 -19.91 6.39
C PHE A 111 -14.22 -21.07 7.12
N LYS A 112 -13.82 -21.34 8.37
CA LYS A 112 -14.46 -22.40 9.18
C LYS A 112 -15.96 -22.12 9.37
N LYS A 113 -16.35 -20.87 9.65
CA LYS A 113 -17.76 -20.46 9.73
C LYS A 113 -18.46 -20.49 8.37
N ALA A 114 -17.80 -20.06 7.31
CA ALA A 114 -18.35 -20.11 5.96
C ALA A 114 -18.71 -21.55 5.55
N LEU A 115 -17.84 -22.53 5.78
CA LEU A 115 -18.14 -23.95 5.48
C LEU A 115 -19.36 -24.48 6.24
N LEU A 116 -19.60 -23.98 7.47
CA LEU A 116 -20.80 -24.33 8.24
C LEU A 116 -22.05 -23.67 7.64
N HIS A 117 -21.97 -22.37 7.36
CA HIS A 117 -23.10 -21.57 6.87
C HIS A 117 -23.53 -22.02 5.46
N PHE A 118 -22.58 -22.31 4.57
CA PHE A 118 -22.84 -22.83 3.23
C PHE A 118 -23.14 -24.34 3.19
N LYS A 119 -23.21 -25.01 4.35
CA LYS A 119 -23.49 -26.45 4.49
C LYS A 119 -22.54 -27.29 3.60
N ASN A 120 -21.25 -27.29 3.94
CA ASN A 120 -20.21 -27.97 3.17
C ASN A 120 -20.62 -29.38 2.69
N GLN A 121 -20.42 -29.62 1.40
CA GLN A 121 -20.78 -30.86 0.72
C GLN A 121 -19.64 -31.90 0.66
N ILE A 122 -18.42 -31.57 1.11
CA ILE A 122 -17.20 -32.40 0.96
C ILE A 122 -16.88 -33.24 2.23
N GLY A 123 -17.84 -33.42 3.14
CA GLY A 123 -17.66 -34.21 4.39
C GLY A 123 -16.87 -33.49 5.49
N GLU A 124 -16.34 -34.24 6.47
CA GLU A 124 -15.68 -33.72 7.70
C GLU A 124 -14.25 -33.16 7.49
N ASN A 125 -14.08 -32.29 6.50
CA ASN A 125 -12.78 -31.69 6.17
C ASN A 125 -12.71 -30.18 6.48
N ASN A 126 -13.70 -29.62 7.17
CA ASN A 126 -13.83 -28.17 7.35
C ASN A 126 -12.59 -27.52 7.97
N ALA A 127 -12.03 -28.13 9.02
CA ALA A 127 -10.85 -27.58 9.67
C ALA A 127 -9.60 -27.62 8.77
N ALA A 128 -9.42 -28.68 7.98
CA ALA A 128 -8.28 -28.81 7.07
C ALA A 128 -8.38 -27.82 5.91
N ILE A 129 -9.56 -27.72 5.26
CA ILE A 129 -9.79 -26.76 4.17
C ILE A 129 -9.53 -25.33 4.66
N SER A 130 -10.11 -24.94 5.80
CA SER A 130 -9.91 -23.60 6.37
C SER A 130 -8.47 -23.33 6.79
N PHE A 131 -7.81 -24.31 7.41
CA PHE A 131 -6.42 -24.17 7.86
C PHE A 131 -5.47 -23.99 6.68
N PHE A 132 -5.54 -24.85 5.66
CA PHE A 132 -4.66 -24.75 4.50
C PHE A 132 -4.97 -23.52 3.65
N ALA A 133 -6.23 -23.12 3.49
CA ALA A 133 -6.55 -21.87 2.81
C ALA A 133 -5.99 -20.64 3.54
N ALA A 134 -6.09 -20.59 4.87
CA ALA A 134 -5.47 -19.53 5.67
C ALA A 134 -3.93 -19.58 5.63
N THR A 135 -3.36 -20.78 5.61
CA THR A 135 -1.91 -20.98 5.53
C THR A 135 -1.37 -20.55 4.16
N ILE A 136 -2.06 -20.90 3.06
CA ILE A 136 -1.68 -20.42 1.72
C ILE A 136 -1.75 -18.90 1.67
N PHE A 137 -2.81 -18.27 2.20
CA PHE A 137 -2.88 -16.81 2.29
C PHE A 137 -1.68 -16.22 3.04
N LEU A 138 -1.32 -16.82 4.18
CA LEU A 138 -0.21 -16.40 5.01
C LEU A 138 1.12 -16.51 4.25
N VAL A 139 1.40 -17.64 3.60
CA VAL A 139 2.71 -17.89 2.98
C VAL A 139 2.82 -17.42 1.52
N HIS A 140 1.77 -16.84 0.94
CA HIS A 140 1.74 -16.51 -0.48
C HIS A 140 2.70 -15.35 -0.82
N PRO A 141 3.61 -15.49 -1.82
CA PRO A 141 4.61 -14.45 -2.12
C PRO A 141 4.02 -13.11 -2.57
N ILE A 142 2.81 -13.11 -3.15
CA ILE A 142 2.12 -11.86 -3.52
C ILE A 142 1.85 -10.94 -2.31
N GLN A 143 1.83 -11.50 -1.09
CA GLN A 143 1.60 -10.71 0.13
C GLN A 143 2.87 -10.01 0.62
N THR A 144 4.04 -10.32 0.05
CA THR A 144 5.30 -9.77 0.54
C THR A 144 5.32 -8.25 0.49
N GLU A 145 4.78 -7.64 -0.57
CA GLU A 145 4.68 -6.19 -0.66
C GLU A 145 3.82 -5.61 0.47
N SER A 146 2.64 -6.18 0.76
CA SER A 146 1.77 -5.68 1.84
C SER A 146 2.37 -5.82 3.24
N VAL A 147 3.19 -6.84 3.46
CA VAL A 147 3.75 -7.14 4.79
C VAL A 147 5.06 -6.38 5.01
N ILE A 148 5.97 -6.42 4.04
CA ILE A 148 7.33 -5.88 4.20
C ILE A 148 7.37 -4.39 3.88
N TYR A 149 6.66 -3.92 2.84
CA TYR A 149 6.67 -2.50 2.53
C TYR A 149 5.97 -1.73 3.65
N ILE A 150 6.74 -0.99 4.46
CA ILE A 150 6.23 -0.44 5.72
C ILE A 150 5.00 0.45 5.50
N VAL A 151 5.00 1.33 4.50
CA VAL A 151 3.84 2.19 4.19
C VAL A 151 2.62 1.38 3.71
N SER A 152 2.83 0.18 3.17
CA SER A 152 1.77 -0.80 2.87
C SER A 152 1.14 -1.41 4.13
N ARG A 153 1.56 -0.98 5.34
CA ARG A 153 0.83 -1.18 6.60
C ARG A 153 -0.65 -0.85 6.45
N SER A 154 -0.99 0.13 5.61
CA SER A 154 -2.38 0.45 5.31
C SER A 154 -3.20 -0.74 4.84
N GLU A 155 -2.62 -1.69 4.08
CA GLU A 155 -3.29 -2.92 3.64
C GLU A 155 -3.57 -3.88 4.79
N VAL A 156 -2.53 -4.24 5.55
CA VAL A 156 -2.65 -5.22 6.63
C VAL A 156 -3.55 -4.70 7.76
N LEU A 157 -3.47 -3.41 8.06
CA LEU A 157 -4.28 -2.75 9.08
C LEU A 157 -5.75 -2.66 8.64
N ALA A 158 -6.00 -2.18 7.42
CA ALA A 158 -7.34 -2.16 6.82
C ALA A 158 -7.99 -3.54 6.81
N ALA A 159 -7.23 -4.57 6.41
CA ALA A 159 -7.69 -5.95 6.41
C ALA A 159 -8.04 -6.45 7.81
N THR A 160 -7.31 -6.06 8.86
CA THR A 160 -7.63 -6.44 10.24
C THR A 160 -9.02 -5.95 10.64
N PHE A 161 -9.33 -4.67 10.43
CA PHE A 161 -10.66 -4.14 10.71
C PHE A 161 -11.74 -4.82 9.86
N TYR A 162 -11.47 -5.03 8.56
CA TYR A 162 -12.40 -5.66 7.63
C TYR A 162 -12.74 -7.11 8.04
N LEU A 163 -11.72 -7.94 8.22
CA LEU A 163 -11.85 -9.36 8.54
C LEU A 163 -12.45 -9.55 9.93
N PHE A 164 -12.07 -8.70 10.90
CA PHE A 164 -12.63 -8.79 12.24
C PHE A 164 -14.11 -8.42 12.25
N ALA A 165 -14.51 -7.32 11.60
CA ALA A 165 -15.92 -6.95 11.43
C ALA A 165 -16.71 -8.05 10.69
N PHE A 166 -16.13 -8.67 9.67
CA PHE A 166 -16.76 -9.76 8.93
C PHE A 166 -16.95 -11.01 9.80
N LEU A 167 -15.96 -11.36 10.63
CA LEU A 167 -16.07 -12.47 11.57
C LEU A 167 -17.16 -12.20 12.62
N LEU A 168 -17.23 -10.98 13.15
CA LEU A 168 -18.29 -10.55 14.07
C LEU A 168 -19.67 -10.63 13.41
N PHE A 169 -19.79 -10.24 12.13
CA PHE A 169 -21.01 -10.42 11.35
C PHE A 169 -21.41 -11.90 11.23
N GLN A 170 -20.48 -12.80 10.91
CA GLN A 170 -20.77 -14.24 10.89
C GLN A 170 -21.11 -14.81 12.28
N ILE A 171 -20.66 -14.19 13.37
CA ILE A 171 -21.10 -14.55 14.73
C ILE A 171 -22.53 -14.04 14.96
N CYS A 172 -22.84 -12.83 14.49
CA CYS A 172 -24.17 -12.22 14.62
C CYS A 172 -25.27 -13.06 13.98
N LEU A 173 -24.99 -13.70 12.84
CA LEU A 173 -25.95 -14.59 12.16
C LEU A 173 -26.36 -15.82 12.98
N ASN A 174 -25.59 -16.18 14.00
CA ASN A 174 -25.85 -17.35 14.85
C ASN A 174 -26.39 -16.97 16.24
N LEU A 175 -26.76 -15.70 16.45
CA LEU A 175 -27.36 -15.27 17.71
C LEU A 175 -28.73 -15.92 17.92
N HIS A 176 -28.95 -16.43 19.12
CA HIS A 176 -30.20 -17.03 19.54
C HIS A 176 -31.00 -16.08 20.44
N LYS A 177 -32.31 -16.32 20.57
CA LYS A 177 -33.19 -15.52 21.45
C LYS A 177 -32.68 -15.45 22.89
N ARG A 178 -32.01 -16.52 23.38
CA ARG A 178 -31.45 -16.63 24.74
C ARG A 178 -30.13 -15.86 24.96
N ASP A 179 -29.50 -15.32 23.92
CA ASP A 179 -28.28 -14.52 24.09
C ASP A 179 -28.57 -13.19 24.80
N SER A 180 -27.59 -12.70 25.56
CA SER A 180 -27.71 -11.49 26.38
C SER A 180 -27.98 -10.24 25.53
N LEU A 181 -28.76 -9.30 26.08
CA LEU A 181 -29.08 -8.02 25.45
C LEU A 181 -27.80 -7.25 25.09
N LEU A 182 -26.80 -7.26 25.99
CA LEU A 182 -25.50 -6.63 25.78
C LEU A 182 -24.82 -7.13 24.49
N LYS A 183 -24.81 -8.46 24.24
CA LYS A 183 -24.25 -9.02 23.00
C LYS A 183 -25.03 -8.58 21.76
N LYS A 184 -26.36 -8.47 21.87
CA LYS A 184 -27.24 -8.03 20.77
C LYS A 184 -27.08 -6.55 20.44
N LEU A 185 -26.59 -5.72 21.36
CA LEU A 185 -26.31 -4.29 21.13
C LEU A 185 -24.86 -4.04 20.70
N ILE A 186 -23.89 -4.63 21.39
CA ILE A 186 -22.47 -4.41 21.13
C ILE A 186 -22.06 -4.94 19.75
N LEU A 187 -22.57 -6.11 19.36
CA LEU A 187 -22.10 -6.77 18.14
C LEU A 187 -22.48 -5.99 16.87
N PRO A 188 -23.75 -5.55 16.67
CA PRO A 188 -24.09 -4.69 15.53
C PRO A 188 -23.33 -3.36 15.53
N LEU A 189 -23.15 -2.74 16.70
CA LEU A 189 -22.39 -1.49 16.82
C LEU A 189 -20.93 -1.70 16.40
N ALA A 190 -20.29 -2.77 16.83
CA ALA A 190 -18.92 -3.10 16.44
C ALA A 190 -18.80 -3.39 14.93
N ILE A 191 -19.77 -4.09 14.34
CA ILE A 191 -19.83 -4.37 12.89
C ILE A 191 -19.94 -3.06 12.09
N LEU A 192 -20.62 -2.03 12.62
CA LEU A 192 -20.73 -0.72 12.00
C LEU A 192 -19.46 0.13 12.19
N LEU A 193 -18.89 0.17 13.40
CA LEU A 193 -17.78 1.07 13.73
C LEU A 193 -16.43 0.59 13.19
N LEU A 194 -16.14 -0.70 13.23
CA LEU A 194 -14.83 -1.22 12.80
C LEU A 194 -14.50 -0.88 11.34
N PRO A 195 -15.40 -1.06 10.35
CA PRO A 195 -15.13 -0.65 8.98
C PRO A 195 -14.97 0.86 8.80
N VAL A 196 -15.68 1.67 9.59
CA VAL A 196 -15.55 3.13 9.55
C VAL A 196 -14.17 3.56 10.05
N ILE A 197 -13.69 2.97 11.15
CA ILE A 197 -12.34 3.24 11.67
C ILE A 197 -11.27 2.78 10.67
N GLY A 198 -11.38 1.55 10.17
CA GLY A 198 -10.40 1.02 9.21
C GLY A 198 -10.42 1.71 7.85
N PHE A 199 -11.51 2.40 7.47
CA PHE A 199 -11.55 3.25 6.28
C PHE A 199 -10.48 4.34 6.33
N SER A 200 -10.17 4.84 7.53
CA SER A 200 -9.09 5.81 7.75
C SER A 200 -7.68 5.19 7.62
N ALA A 201 -7.53 3.89 7.45
CA ALA A 201 -6.28 3.28 6.96
C ALA A 201 -6.30 3.13 5.44
N LYS A 202 -7.42 2.62 4.89
CA LYS A 202 -7.61 2.46 3.45
C LYS A 202 -9.09 2.48 3.06
N GLN A 203 -9.39 3.18 1.97
CA GLN A 203 -10.76 3.38 1.47
C GLN A 203 -11.46 2.09 0.99
N THR A 204 -10.74 0.99 0.79
CA THR A 204 -11.29 -0.32 0.40
C THR A 204 -12.40 -0.80 1.35
N LEU A 205 -12.42 -0.33 2.61
CA LEU A 205 -13.47 -0.69 3.58
C LEU A 205 -14.85 -0.16 3.20
N ALA A 206 -14.97 0.79 2.27
CA ALA A 206 -16.26 1.19 1.68
C ALA A 206 -17.01 0.03 1.02
N THR A 207 -16.31 -1.07 0.67
CA THR A 207 -16.91 -2.27 0.07
C THR A 207 -17.60 -3.19 1.09
N PHE A 208 -17.38 -2.96 2.40
CA PHE A 208 -17.85 -3.85 3.46
C PHE A 208 -19.37 -4.07 3.47
N PRO A 209 -20.24 -3.04 3.32
CA PRO A 209 -21.69 -3.23 3.27
C PRO A 209 -22.13 -4.18 2.14
N LEU A 210 -21.48 -4.08 0.98
CA LEU A 210 -21.78 -4.93 -0.17
C LEU A 210 -21.37 -6.39 0.09
N ILE A 211 -20.24 -6.62 0.77
CA ILE A 211 -19.78 -7.97 1.12
C ILE A 211 -20.66 -8.64 2.17
N ILE A 212 -21.09 -7.94 3.22
CA ILE A 212 -22.00 -8.53 4.22
C ILE A 212 -23.37 -8.83 3.60
N PHE A 213 -23.85 -7.96 2.71
CA PHE A 213 -25.08 -8.16 1.97
C PHE A 213 -24.98 -9.39 1.05
N LEU A 214 -23.92 -9.47 0.25
CA LEU A 214 -23.67 -10.61 -0.65
C LEU A 214 -23.54 -11.92 0.14
N TYR A 215 -22.86 -11.91 1.29
CA TYR A 215 -22.76 -13.09 2.15
C TYR A 215 -24.12 -13.52 2.69
N TYR A 216 -24.92 -12.57 3.20
CA TYR A 216 -26.24 -12.83 3.74
C TYR A 216 -27.15 -13.52 2.71
N ILE A 217 -27.28 -12.94 1.51
CA ILE A 217 -28.13 -13.52 0.46
C ILE A 217 -27.60 -14.87 -0.05
N SER A 218 -26.29 -15.10 0.01
CA SER A 218 -25.67 -16.35 -0.43
C SER A 218 -25.88 -17.49 0.57
N VAL A 219 -25.99 -17.18 1.87
CA VAL A 219 -26.17 -18.18 2.94
C VAL A 219 -27.64 -18.39 3.29
N CYS A 220 -28.50 -17.38 3.18
CA CYS A 220 -29.89 -17.48 3.60
C CYS A 220 -30.71 -18.50 2.80
N SER A 221 -31.68 -19.12 3.48
CA SER A 221 -32.65 -20.02 2.85
C SER A 221 -33.45 -19.29 1.77
N LEU A 222 -33.75 -19.99 0.66
CA LEU A 222 -34.62 -19.51 -0.41
C LEU A 222 -36.00 -19.08 0.10
N ASP A 223 -36.46 -19.67 1.20
CA ASP A 223 -37.76 -19.35 1.80
C ASP A 223 -37.77 -18.07 2.64
N SER A 224 -36.61 -17.45 2.87
CA SER A 224 -36.49 -16.20 3.63
C SER A 224 -37.32 -15.09 2.98
N PRO A 225 -38.09 -14.30 3.75
CA PRO A 225 -38.86 -13.17 3.22
C PRO A 225 -37.99 -12.17 2.46
N VAL A 226 -36.74 -11.99 2.89
CA VAL A 226 -35.76 -11.14 2.21
C VAL A 226 -35.44 -11.68 0.82
N ILE A 227 -35.14 -12.98 0.69
CA ILE A 227 -34.84 -13.58 -0.61
C ILE A 227 -36.08 -13.54 -1.53
N LYS A 228 -37.27 -13.84 -0.99
CA LYS A 228 -38.53 -13.74 -1.75
C LYS A 228 -38.76 -12.34 -2.30
N PHE A 229 -38.51 -11.31 -1.49
CA PHE A 229 -38.57 -9.91 -1.94
C PHE A 229 -37.62 -9.66 -3.12
N PHE A 230 -36.35 -10.03 -3.00
CA PHE A 230 -35.37 -9.85 -4.08
C PHE A 230 -35.72 -10.64 -5.35
N LEU A 231 -36.23 -11.86 -5.21
CA LEU A 231 -36.68 -12.67 -6.35
C LEU A 231 -37.88 -12.05 -7.06
N ASN A 232 -38.84 -11.50 -6.31
CA ASN A 232 -40.02 -10.84 -6.87
C ASN A 232 -39.66 -9.55 -7.62
N TRP A 233 -38.64 -8.82 -7.15
CA TRP A 233 -38.21 -7.55 -7.74
C TRP A 233 -36.98 -7.69 -8.64
N LYS A 234 -36.51 -8.92 -8.93
CA LYS A 234 -35.21 -9.17 -9.55
C LYS A 234 -34.97 -8.41 -10.85
N TRP A 235 -35.99 -8.28 -11.70
CA TRP A 235 -35.87 -7.58 -12.98
C TRP A 235 -35.82 -6.07 -12.79
N LYS A 236 -36.63 -5.50 -11.89
CA LYS A 236 -36.59 -4.07 -11.56
C LYS A 236 -35.24 -3.69 -10.94
N ILE A 237 -34.75 -4.52 -10.02
CA ILE A 237 -33.44 -4.33 -9.39
C ILE A 237 -32.33 -4.47 -10.43
N LEU A 238 -32.36 -5.51 -11.27
CA LEU A 238 -31.36 -5.71 -12.33
C LEU A 238 -31.32 -4.53 -13.29
N THR A 239 -32.48 -4.04 -13.76
CA THR A 239 -32.54 -2.87 -14.64
C THR A 239 -31.99 -1.62 -13.95
N ALA A 240 -32.33 -1.37 -12.69
CA ALA A 240 -31.81 -0.23 -11.94
C ALA A 240 -30.28 -0.32 -11.75
N VAL A 241 -29.76 -1.52 -11.43
CA VAL A 241 -28.32 -1.77 -11.29
C VAL A 241 -27.60 -1.58 -12.63
N LEU A 242 -28.14 -2.12 -13.74
CA LEU A 242 -27.55 -1.96 -15.07
C LEU A 242 -27.56 -0.49 -15.52
N LEU A 243 -28.65 0.24 -15.24
CA LEU A 243 -28.73 1.67 -15.53
C LEU A 243 -27.69 2.45 -14.73
N PHE A 244 -27.58 2.20 -13.42
CA PHE A 244 -26.57 2.83 -12.57
C PHE A 244 -25.14 2.51 -13.04
N LEU A 245 -24.85 1.24 -13.35
CA LEU A 245 -23.54 0.82 -13.84
C LEU A 245 -23.23 1.42 -15.22
N SER A 246 -24.23 1.57 -16.10
CA SER A 246 -24.06 2.22 -17.40
C SER A 246 -23.78 3.72 -17.25
N LEU A 247 -24.49 4.41 -16.36
CA LEU A 247 -24.26 5.83 -16.07
C LEU A 247 -22.90 6.05 -15.41
N LEU A 248 -22.54 5.18 -14.45
CA LEU A 248 -21.23 5.19 -13.82
C LEU A 248 -20.13 4.94 -14.87
N LEU A 249 -20.27 3.91 -15.71
CA LEU A 249 -19.30 3.61 -16.76
C LEU A 249 -19.15 4.78 -17.74
N HIS A 250 -20.26 5.40 -18.17
CA HIS A 250 -20.24 6.58 -19.01
C HIS A 250 -19.47 7.72 -18.33
N LYS A 251 -19.80 8.04 -17.07
CA LYS A 251 -19.12 9.10 -16.30
C LYS A 251 -17.63 8.81 -16.11
N LEU A 252 -17.28 7.56 -15.81
CA LEU A 252 -15.89 7.15 -15.62
C LEU A 252 -15.09 7.22 -16.95
N LEU A 253 -15.73 6.99 -18.10
CA LEU A 253 -15.08 7.08 -19.42
C LEU A 253 -15.05 8.50 -20.01
N SER A 254 -15.99 9.37 -19.63
CA SER A 254 -16.13 10.71 -20.21
C SER A 254 -15.49 11.82 -19.38
N ASP A 255 -15.30 11.60 -18.07
CA ASP A 255 -14.80 12.61 -17.13
C ASP A 255 -13.46 12.18 -16.53
N GLU A 256 -12.39 12.77 -17.07
CA GLU A 256 -11.02 12.55 -16.61
C GLU A 256 -10.80 13.06 -15.17
N ALA A 257 -11.60 14.03 -14.69
CA ALA A 257 -11.46 14.63 -13.36
C ALA A 257 -12.23 13.90 -12.25
N PHE A 258 -13.19 13.04 -12.60
CA PHE A 258 -14.01 12.35 -11.60
C PHE A 258 -13.18 11.31 -10.82
N LEU A 259 -13.35 11.15 -9.50
CA LEU A 259 -12.65 10.15 -8.65
C LEU A 259 -11.16 9.89 -9.00
N ILE A 260 -10.40 10.95 -9.26
CA ILE A 260 -8.95 10.84 -9.38
C ILE A 260 -8.37 10.58 -7.98
N GLY A 261 -7.47 9.60 -7.87
CA GLY A 261 -6.59 9.50 -6.72
C GLY A 261 -5.61 10.68 -6.61
N PRO A 262 -4.70 10.64 -5.63
CA PRO A 262 -3.66 11.66 -5.49
C PRO A 262 -2.64 11.50 -6.62
N SER A 263 -2.84 12.16 -7.75
CA SER A 263 -1.91 12.14 -8.89
C SER A 263 -1.92 13.47 -9.65
N GLN A 264 -0.80 13.81 -10.29
CA GLN A 264 -0.69 15.00 -11.15
C GLN A 264 -1.19 14.69 -12.58
N PRO A 265 -1.87 15.61 -13.28
CA PRO A 265 -2.46 15.37 -14.60
C PRO A 265 -1.48 14.82 -15.65
N ASN A 266 -0.19 15.17 -15.53
CA ASN A 266 0.84 14.85 -16.52
C ASN A 266 1.51 13.48 -16.30
N GLU A 267 1.18 12.79 -15.20
CA GLU A 267 1.80 11.51 -14.80
C GLU A 267 0.81 10.33 -14.86
N MET A 268 -0.45 10.58 -15.24
CA MET A 268 -1.49 9.55 -15.23
C MET A 268 -1.63 8.84 -16.56
N VAL A 269 -1.79 7.53 -16.50
CA VAL A 269 -2.52 6.81 -17.54
C VAL A 269 -3.93 7.40 -17.55
N GLY A 270 -4.29 8.09 -18.63
CA GLY A 270 -5.61 8.73 -18.79
C GLY A 270 -6.72 7.77 -18.39
N ARG A 271 -7.75 8.27 -17.72
CA ARG A 271 -8.72 7.46 -16.99
C ARG A 271 -9.39 6.42 -17.86
N ALA A 272 -9.80 6.79 -19.07
CA ALA A 272 -10.41 5.84 -20.00
C ALA A 272 -9.47 4.65 -20.25
N SER A 273 -8.19 4.92 -20.50
CA SER A 273 -7.17 3.89 -20.70
C SER A 273 -6.90 3.09 -19.43
N TYR A 274 -6.89 3.75 -18.26
CA TYR A 274 -6.76 3.07 -16.97
C TYR A 274 -7.86 2.02 -16.79
N MET A 275 -9.13 2.40 -17.02
CA MET A 275 -10.29 1.53 -16.90
C MET A 275 -10.29 0.37 -17.89
N LEU A 276 -10.00 0.67 -19.16
CA LEU A 276 -9.93 -0.35 -20.21
C LEU A 276 -8.82 -1.37 -19.93
N SER A 277 -7.76 -0.95 -19.24
CA SER A 277 -6.67 -1.85 -18.83
C SER A 277 -7.05 -2.79 -17.69
N GLN A 278 -8.04 -2.43 -16.84
CA GLN A 278 -8.29 -3.17 -15.59
C GLN A 278 -8.70 -4.64 -15.78
N PRO A 279 -9.57 -5.03 -16.74
CA PRO A 279 -9.84 -6.44 -16.99
C PRO A 279 -8.58 -7.23 -17.35
N ALA A 280 -7.71 -6.64 -18.18
CA ALA A 280 -6.42 -7.24 -18.57
C ALA A 280 -5.47 -7.34 -17.38
N VAL A 281 -5.40 -6.30 -16.53
CA VAL A 281 -4.65 -6.35 -15.26
C VAL A 281 -5.16 -7.48 -14.37
N VAL A 282 -6.47 -7.63 -14.19
CA VAL A 282 -7.01 -8.69 -13.35
C VAL A 282 -6.65 -10.08 -13.88
N VAL A 283 -6.83 -10.33 -15.18
CA VAL A 283 -6.64 -11.66 -15.77
C VAL A 283 -5.16 -11.97 -16.01
N PHE A 284 -4.45 -11.12 -16.72
CA PHE A 284 -3.08 -11.38 -17.18
C PHE A 284 -2.01 -10.99 -16.17
N TYR A 285 -2.33 -10.14 -15.19
CA TYR A 285 -1.43 -9.80 -14.10
C TYR A 285 -1.85 -10.47 -12.78
N TYR A 286 -2.95 -10.05 -12.14
CA TYR A 286 -3.27 -10.53 -10.78
C TYR A 286 -3.56 -12.04 -10.72
N LEU A 287 -4.48 -12.58 -11.53
CA LEU A 287 -4.77 -14.02 -11.51
C LEU A 287 -3.53 -14.85 -11.88
N LYS A 288 -2.74 -14.39 -12.85
CA LYS A 288 -1.45 -15.01 -13.19
C LYS A 288 -0.49 -15.04 -11.99
N LYS A 289 -0.34 -13.95 -11.25
CA LYS A 289 0.52 -13.87 -10.06
C LYS A 289 -0.03 -14.61 -8.85
N ILE A 290 -1.35 -14.81 -8.75
CA ILE A 290 -1.95 -15.65 -7.72
C ILE A 290 -1.69 -17.13 -8.00
N LEU A 291 -1.81 -17.57 -9.25
CA LEU A 291 -1.59 -18.98 -9.60
C LEU A 291 -0.11 -19.33 -9.72
N PHE A 292 0.69 -18.40 -10.23
CA PHE A 292 2.12 -18.54 -10.47
C PHE A 292 2.84 -17.30 -9.92
N PRO A 293 3.12 -17.24 -8.60
CA PRO A 293 3.73 -16.09 -7.92
C PRO A 293 5.24 -15.99 -8.18
N ILE A 294 5.61 -16.02 -9.45
CA ILE A 294 6.97 -15.85 -9.96
C ILE A 294 7.09 -14.47 -10.60
N ASN A 295 8.32 -13.95 -10.61
CA ASN A 295 8.64 -12.66 -11.20
C ASN A 295 7.79 -11.51 -10.62
N LEU A 296 7.52 -11.54 -9.31
CA LEU A 296 6.83 -10.45 -8.60
C LEU A 296 7.64 -9.16 -8.70
N ASN A 297 6.97 -8.03 -8.84
CA ASN A 297 7.57 -6.74 -9.14
C ASN A 297 6.80 -5.59 -8.46
N ILE A 298 7.52 -4.69 -7.78
CA ILE A 298 6.92 -3.51 -7.11
C ILE A 298 6.40 -2.49 -8.13
N ASP A 299 7.04 -2.43 -9.30
CA ASP A 299 6.68 -1.48 -10.36
C ASP A 299 6.62 -2.20 -11.71
N PRO A 300 5.57 -3.01 -11.94
CA PRO A 300 5.45 -3.83 -13.13
C PRO A 300 5.23 -2.97 -14.37
N GLU A 301 5.85 -3.36 -15.47
CA GLU A 301 5.52 -2.87 -16.79
C GLU A 301 4.25 -3.57 -17.30
N ILE A 302 3.21 -2.77 -17.52
CA ILE A 302 1.88 -3.26 -17.93
C ILE A 302 1.49 -2.49 -19.18
N GLU A 303 1.11 -3.25 -20.20
CA GLU A 303 0.59 -2.70 -21.44
C GLU A 303 -0.74 -1.98 -21.19
N VAL A 304 -0.81 -0.72 -21.62
CA VAL A 304 -2.01 0.10 -21.51
C VAL A 304 -2.98 -0.29 -22.61
N VAL A 305 -4.19 -0.68 -22.22
CA VAL A 305 -5.28 -0.91 -23.15
C VAL A 305 -5.99 0.40 -23.46
N THR A 306 -6.04 0.78 -24.73
CA THR A 306 -6.59 2.07 -25.19
C THR A 306 -7.98 1.98 -25.80
N HIS A 307 -8.46 0.77 -26.15
CA HIS A 307 -9.76 0.58 -26.80
C HIS A 307 -10.41 -0.78 -26.46
N LEU A 308 -11.75 -0.83 -26.53
CA LEU A 308 -12.59 -1.97 -26.16
C LEU A 308 -12.37 -3.22 -27.03
N PHE A 309 -11.98 -3.04 -28.29
CA PHE A 309 -11.78 -4.14 -29.24
C PHE A 309 -10.36 -4.72 -29.24
N SER A 310 -9.52 -4.28 -28.30
CA SER A 310 -8.20 -4.87 -28.13
C SER A 310 -8.30 -6.34 -27.74
N PHE A 311 -7.35 -7.15 -28.22
CA PHE A 311 -7.28 -8.57 -27.86
C PHE A 311 -7.26 -8.77 -26.34
N SER A 312 -6.43 -8.00 -25.64
CA SER A 312 -6.26 -8.08 -24.18
C SER A 312 -7.57 -7.81 -23.43
N PHE A 313 -8.38 -6.83 -23.85
CA PHE A 313 -9.67 -6.56 -23.24
C PHE A 313 -10.66 -7.71 -23.48
N ILE A 314 -10.89 -8.08 -24.75
CA ILE A 314 -11.87 -9.10 -25.12
C ILE A 314 -11.53 -10.44 -24.46
N ALA A 315 -10.26 -10.88 -24.56
CA ALA A 315 -9.81 -12.13 -23.96
C ALA A 315 -10.04 -12.14 -22.43
N SER A 316 -9.81 -11.01 -21.75
CA SER A 316 -10.03 -10.90 -20.31
C SER A 316 -11.51 -11.02 -19.95
N ILE A 317 -12.40 -10.34 -20.68
CA ILE A 317 -13.84 -10.45 -20.48
C ILE A 317 -14.33 -11.88 -20.75
N MET A 318 -13.83 -12.53 -21.80
CA MET A 318 -14.15 -13.94 -22.10
C MET A 318 -13.71 -14.87 -20.96
N VAL A 319 -12.51 -14.69 -20.42
CA VAL A 319 -12.01 -15.52 -19.30
C VAL A 319 -12.86 -15.30 -18.04
N ILE A 320 -13.14 -14.05 -17.67
CA ILE A 320 -13.95 -13.72 -16.49
C ILE A 320 -15.36 -14.30 -16.63
N THR A 321 -16.00 -14.11 -17.78
CA THR A 321 -17.36 -14.63 -18.04
C THR A 321 -17.40 -16.15 -18.06
N PHE A 322 -16.40 -16.80 -18.65
CA PHE A 322 -16.29 -18.26 -18.64
C PHE A 322 -16.16 -18.83 -17.22
N ILE A 323 -15.28 -18.26 -16.39
CA ILE A 323 -15.11 -18.67 -14.99
C ILE A 323 -16.42 -18.49 -14.21
N ALA A 324 -17.07 -17.34 -14.35
CA ALA A 324 -18.34 -17.06 -13.68
C ALA A 324 -19.45 -18.05 -14.12
N TYR A 325 -19.57 -18.32 -15.42
CA TYR A 325 -20.53 -19.28 -15.97
C TYR A 325 -20.28 -20.70 -15.46
N TYR A 326 -19.02 -21.17 -15.52
CA TYR A 326 -18.65 -22.50 -15.08
C TYR A 326 -18.94 -22.71 -13.59
N LEU A 327 -18.62 -21.73 -12.75
CA LEU A 327 -18.87 -21.78 -11.30
C LEU A 327 -20.35 -21.70 -10.96
N TRP A 328 -21.15 -20.96 -11.74
CA TRP A 328 -22.60 -20.91 -11.57
C TRP A 328 -23.27 -22.26 -11.85
N LYS A 329 -22.75 -23.07 -12.79
CA LYS A 329 -23.30 -24.41 -13.07
C LYS A 329 -23.05 -25.44 -11.95
N GLN A 330 -22.26 -25.11 -10.94
CA GLN A 330 -21.94 -26.03 -9.84
C GLN A 330 -23.05 -26.10 -8.78
N LYS A 331 -23.23 -27.27 -8.14
CA LYS A 331 -24.19 -27.45 -7.01
C LYS A 331 -23.99 -26.42 -5.88
N ALA A 332 -22.75 -26.01 -5.63
CA ALA A 332 -22.39 -25.02 -4.63
C ALA A 332 -22.23 -23.60 -5.21
N TRP A 333 -22.97 -23.23 -6.26
CA TRP A 333 -22.81 -21.96 -6.97
C TRP A 333 -22.84 -20.72 -6.05
N ARG A 334 -23.67 -20.70 -5.01
CA ARG A 334 -23.75 -19.57 -4.06
C ARG A 334 -22.44 -19.36 -3.30
N PHE A 335 -21.76 -20.44 -2.94
CA PHE A 335 -20.43 -20.38 -2.34
C PHE A 335 -19.44 -19.76 -3.32
N TYR A 336 -19.41 -20.24 -4.57
CA TYR A 336 -18.49 -19.72 -5.58
C TYR A 336 -18.76 -18.26 -5.95
N ILE A 337 -20.03 -17.88 -6.14
CA ILE A 337 -20.40 -16.49 -6.45
C ILE A 337 -20.01 -15.57 -5.30
N PHE A 338 -20.21 -15.97 -4.04
CA PHE A 338 -19.78 -15.15 -2.91
C PHE A 338 -18.27 -14.92 -2.91
N PHE A 339 -17.46 -15.98 -3.01
CA PHE A 339 -16.00 -15.84 -2.92
C PHE A 339 -15.35 -15.27 -4.19
N LEU A 340 -15.98 -15.43 -5.36
CA LEU A 340 -15.59 -14.72 -6.57
C LEU A 340 -15.97 -13.24 -6.47
N GLY A 341 -17.17 -12.94 -5.96
CA GLY A 341 -17.63 -11.59 -5.66
C GLY A 341 -16.75 -10.88 -4.65
N TRP A 342 -16.30 -11.58 -3.59
CA TRP A 342 -15.32 -11.09 -2.62
C TRP A 342 -14.08 -10.51 -3.31
N PHE A 343 -13.52 -11.26 -4.26
CA PHE A 343 -12.33 -10.84 -5.00
C PHE A 343 -12.59 -9.56 -5.80
N PHE A 344 -13.63 -9.55 -6.65
CA PHE A 344 -13.90 -8.40 -7.54
C PHE A 344 -14.38 -7.15 -6.78
N ILE A 345 -15.27 -7.32 -5.79
CA ILE A 345 -15.83 -6.20 -5.02
C ILE A 345 -14.72 -5.48 -4.25
N ILE A 346 -13.85 -6.23 -3.56
CA ILE A 346 -12.79 -5.64 -2.74
C ILE A 346 -11.71 -4.97 -3.61
N LEU A 347 -11.45 -5.53 -4.79
CA LEU A 347 -10.46 -4.97 -5.72
C LEU A 347 -10.98 -3.69 -6.43
N SER A 348 -12.31 -3.57 -6.61
CA SER A 348 -12.96 -2.51 -7.40
C SER A 348 -12.59 -1.06 -7.05
N PRO A 349 -12.38 -0.65 -5.79
CA PRO A 349 -12.01 0.73 -5.50
C PRO A 349 -10.65 1.09 -6.11
N SER A 350 -9.68 0.18 -6.01
CA SER A 350 -8.29 0.40 -6.42
C SER A 350 -7.95 -0.04 -7.85
N SER A 351 -8.81 -0.82 -8.48
CA SER A 351 -8.57 -1.40 -9.82
C SER A 351 -9.81 -1.29 -10.73
N SER A 352 -10.70 -0.33 -10.50
CA SER A 352 -11.86 -0.06 -11.38
C SER A 352 -12.46 1.34 -11.22
N ILE A 353 -12.60 1.82 -9.98
CA ILE A 353 -13.38 3.04 -9.68
C ILE A 353 -12.48 4.28 -9.53
N VAL A 354 -11.42 4.17 -8.72
CA VAL A 354 -10.47 5.27 -8.48
C VAL A 354 -9.28 5.11 -9.41
N THR A 355 -9.00 6.14 -10.19
CA THR A 355 -7.82 6.18 -11.08
C THR A 355 -6.57 6.43 -10.25
N LEU A 356 -5.54 5.62 -10.45
CA LEU A 356 -4.26 5.71 -9.76
C LEU A 356 -3.12 5.80 -10.78
N HIS A 357 -1.96 6.31 -10.35
CA HIS A 357 -0.76 6.39 -11.20
C HIS A 357 -0.36 5.02 -11.76
N ASP A 358 -0.33 3.99 -10.90
CA ASP A 358 0.10 2.65 -11.30
C ASP A 358 -1.11 1.80 -11.73
N LEU A 359 -1.02 1.16 -12.91
CA LEU A 359 -2.06 0.26 -13.41
C LEU A 359 -2.28 -0.95 -12.52
N ALA A 360 -1.21 -1.46 -11.90
CA ALA A 360 -1.29 -2.52 -10.92
C ALA A 360 -0.26 -2.32 -9.81
N ALA A 361 -0.60 -2.83 -8.63
CA ALA A 361 0.33 -3.02 -7.54
C ALA A 361 -0.05 -4.29 -6.78
N GLU A 362 0.92 -5.12 -6.41
CA GLU A 362 0.67 -6.47 -5.89
C GLU A 362 -0.05 -6.41 -4.54
N HIS A 363 0.30 -5.40 -3.74
CA HIS A 363 -0.33 -5.14 -2.44
C HIS A 363 -1.84 -4.88 -2.51
N ARG A 364 -2.40 -4.49 -3.68
CA ARG A 364 -3.86 -4.28 -3.85
C ARG A 364 -4.65 -5.58 -3.72
N VAL A 365 -4.01 -6.72 -3.96
CA VAL A 365 -4.64 -8.04 -3.93
C VAL A 365 -4.80 -8.56 -2.50
N TYR A 366 -4.13 -7.97 -1.51
CA TYR A 366 -4.03 -8.50 -0.15
C TYR A 366 -5.36 -8.98 0.44
N LEU A 367 -6.34 -8.09 0.55
CA LEU A 367 -7.65 -8.39 1.13
C LEU A 367 -8.59 -9.13 0.15
N ALA A 368 -8.34 -9.05 -1.15
CA ALA A 368 -9.13 -9.74 -2.19
C ALA A 368 -8.75 -11.23 -2.31
N LEU A 369 -7.47 -11.56 -2.07
CA LEU A 369 -6.89 -12.90 -2.21
C LEU A 369 -7.64 -14.03 -1.48
N PRO A 370 -8.15 -13.86 -0.24
CA PRO A 370 -8.84 -14.92 0.50
C PRO A 370 -9.96 -15.60 -0.31
N GLY A 371 -10.71 -14.84 -1.12
CA GLY A 371 -11.78 -15.40 -1.94
C GLY A 371 -11.29 -16.45 -2.94
N ILE A 372 -10.24 -16.13 -3.68
CA ILE A 372 -9.67 -17.03 -4.70
C ILE A 372 -9.01 -18.25 -4.05
N ILE A 373 -8.20 -18.06 -3.00
CA ILE A 373 -7.53 -19.17 -2.31
C ILE A 373 -8.55 -20.15 -1.74
N PHE A 374 -9.67 -19.66 -1.20
CA PHE A 374 -10.66 -20.54 -0.61
C PHE A 374 -11.40 -21.37 -1.66
N ILE A 375 -11.71 -20.79 -2.83
CA ILE A 375 -12.26 -21.53 -3.97
C ILE A 375 -11.28 -22.63 -4.41
N LEU A 376 -9.99 -22.32 -4.53
CA LEU A 376 -8.96 -23.29 -4.95
C LEU A 376 -8.80 -24.43 -3.93
N ALA A 377 -8.67 -24.11 -2.64
CA ALA A 377 -8.55 -25.09 -1.58
C ALA A 377 -9.80 -25.99 -1.50
N TYR A 378 -10.99 -25.40 -1.54
CA TYR A 378 -12.26 -26.14 -1.57
C TYR A 378 -12.36 -27.05 -2.80
N GLY A 379 -12.02 -26.52 -3.99
CA GLY A 379 -12.02 -27.24 -5.25
C GLY A 379 -11.10 -28.46 -5.24
N LEU A 380 -9.89 -28.33 -4.68
CA LEU A 380 -8.93 -29.42 -4.57
C LEU A 380 -9.49 -30.60 -3.76
N PHE A 381 -10.03 -30.35 -2.57
CA PHE A 381 -10.65 -31.40 -1.75
C PHE A 381 -11.87 -32.02 -2.44
N LYS A 382 -12.65 -31.22 -3.18
CA LYS A 382 -13.81 -31.68 -3.94
C LYS A 382 -13.41 -32.62 -5.09
N ILE A 383 -12.35 -32.28 -5.82
CA ILE A 383 -11.88 -33.02 -7.00
C ILE A 383 -11.21 -34.32 -6.58
N LEU A 384 -10.27 -34.25 -5.63
CA LEU A 384 -9.47 -35.41 -5.25
C LEU A 384 -10.25 -36.44 -4.43
N LYS A 385 -11.26 -36.00 -3.66
CA LYS A 385 -12.06 -36.83 -2.74
C LYS A 385 -11.24 -37.67 -1.73
N ASN A 386 -9.92 -37.50 -1.69
CA ASN A 386 -9.01 -38.16 -0.78
C ASN A 386 -8.34 -37.12 0.11
N LYS A 387 -8.68 -37.15 1.40
CA LYS A 387 -8.19 -36.20 2.41
C LYS A 387 -6.66 -36.23 2.53
N LYS A 388 -6.05 -37.42 2.58
CA LYS A 388 -4.60 -37.55 2.80
C LYS A 388 -3.81 -36.96 1.62
N ILE A 389 -4.23 -37.27 0.39
CA ILE A 389 -3.59 -36.73 -0.82
C ILE A 389 -3.79 -35.21 -0.91
N SER A 390 -4.99 -34.72 -0.62
CA SER A 390 -5.28 -33.27 -0.62
C SER A 390 -4.39 -32.52 0.38
N ILE A 391 -4.24 -33.07 1.60
CA ILE A 391 -3.37 -32.52 2.64
C ILE A 391 -1.90 -32.54 2.17
N LEU A 392 -1.43 -33.65 1.60
CA LEU A 392 -0.06 -33.77 1.12
C LEU A 392 0.27 -32.72 0.05
N ILE A 393 -0.61 -32.53 -0.93
CA ILE A 393 -0.46 -31.50 -1.97
C ILE A 393 -0.43 -30.10 -1.37
N LEU A 394 -1.32 -29.80 -0.42
CA LEU A 394 -1.37 -28.49 0.22
C LEU A 394 -0.16 -28.22 1.13
N CYS A 395 0.39 -29.24 1.79
CA CYS A 395 1.67 -29.14 2.49
C CYS A 395 2.82 -28.82 1.52
N GLY A 396 2.91 -29.54 0.39
CA GLY A 396 3.91 -29.28 -0.64
C GLY A 396 3.79 -27.87 -1.22
N LEU A 397 2.57 -27.44 -1.52
CA LEU A 397 2.28 -26.08 -1.99
C LEU A 397 2.65 -25.02 -0.95
N THR A 398 2.33 -25.26 0.34
CA THR A 398 2.69 -24.36 1.43
C THR A 398 4.21 -24.20 1.54
N LEU A 399 4.97 -25.30 1.46
CA LEU A 399 6.43 -25.27 1.51
C LEU A 399 7.01 -24.52 0.30
N PHE A 400 6.49 -24.79 -0.90
CA PHE A 400 6.91 -24.13 -2.13
C PHE A 400 6.66 -22.62 -2.06
N LEU A 401 5.43 -22.19 -1.73
CA LEU A 401 5.07 -20.78 -1.62
C LEU A 401 5.84 -20.09 -0.48
N GLY A 402 5.99 -20.74 0.68
CA GLY A 402 6.80 -20.21 1.78
C GLY A 402 8.26 -19.99 1.39
N THR A 403 8.85 -20.91 0.62
CA THR A 403 10.22 -20.76 0.10
C THR A 403 10.34 -19.60 -0.87
N LEU A 404 9.36 -19.42 -1.76
CA LEU A 404 9.32 -18.27 -2.66
C LEU A 404 9.17 -16.95 -1.90
N SER A 405 8.36 -16.92 -0.84
CA SER A 405 8.18 -15.76 0.03
C SER A 405 9.48 -15.41 0.76
N ILE A 406 10.17 -16.37 1.37
CA ILE A 406 11.48 -16.15 2.00
C ILE A 406 12.47 -15.53 1.01
N LYS A 407 12.54 -16.05 -0.23
CA LYS A 407 13.37 -15.47 -1.30
C LYS A 407 12.94 -14.06 -1.68
N ARG A 408 11.63 -13.81 -1.78
CA ARG A 408 11.10 -12.48 -2.10
C ARG A 408 11.43 -11.47 -1.00
N ASN A 409 11.39 -11.87 0.27
CA ASN A 409 11.75 -11.01 1.40
C ASN A 409 13.20 -10.51 1.31
N MET A 410 14.11 -11.34 0.78
CA MET A 410 15.52 -10.95 0.58
C MET A 410 15.70 -9.88 -0.50
N ILE A 411 14.80 -9.81 -1.50
CA ILE A 411 14.82 -8.74 -2.51
C ILE A 411 14.53 -7.39 -1.85
N TRP A 412 13.64 -7.37 -0.85
CA TRP A 412 13.31 -6.18 -0.10
C TRP A 412 14.36 -5.79 0.95
N LYS A 413 15.52 -6.46 1.03
CA LYS A 413 16.50 -6.22 2.09
C LYS A 413 17.01 -4.77 2.11
N THR A 414 17.37 -4.23 0.95
CA THR A 414 17.83 -2.84 0.78
C THR A 414 17.15 -2.17 -0.42
N GLU A 415 17.26 -0.85 -0.51
CA GLU A 415 16.86 -0.09 -1.71
C GLU A 415 17.59 -0.62 -2.95
N LEU A 416 18.89 -0.90 -2.84
CA LEU A 416 19.70 -1.41 -3.94
C LEU A 416 19.17 -2.76 -4.46
N SER A 417 18.94 -3.73 -3.56
CA SER A 417 18.45 -5.06 -3.98
C SER A 417 17.05 -5.00 -4.58
N LEU A 418 16.18 -4.13 -4.04
CA LEU A 418 14.82 -3.95 -4.52
C LEU A 418 14.82 -3.36 -5.93
N TRP A 419 15.48 -2.22 -6.14
CA TRP A 419 15.46 -1.54 -7.43
C TRP A 419 16.28 -2.25 -8.50
N GLN A 420 17.32 -2.99 -8.13
CA GLN A 420 18.04 -3.83 -9.08
C GLN A 420 17.17 -4.97 -9.59
N ASP A 421 16.37 -5.61 -8.72
CA ASP A 421 15.39 -6.61 -9.11
C ASP A 421 14.27 -6.02 -9.98
N THR A 422 13.75 -4.85 -9.61
CA THR A 422 12.71 -4.15 -10.38
C THR A 422 13.19 -3.71 -11.76
N TYR A 423 14.38 -3.12 -11.87
CA TYR A 423 14.95 -2.69 -13.15
C TYR A 423 15.17 -3.90 -14.09
N LYS A 424 15.65 -5.03 -13.57
CA LYS A 424 15.77 -6.27 -14.37
C LYS A 424 14.44 -6.75 -14.96
N LYS A 425 13.31 -6.41 -14.33
CA LYS A 425 11.96 -6.87 -14.69
C LYS A 425 11.14 -5.83 -15.45
N SER A 426 11.50 -4.55 -15.31
CA SER A 426 10.88 -3.40 -15.96
C SER A 426 11.98 -2.42 -16.44
N PRO A 427 12.85 -2.83 -17.40
CA PRO A 427 14.03 -2.04 -17.78
C PRO A 427 13.67 -0.72 -18.48
N ASP A 428 12.48 -0.63 -19.07
CA ASP A 428 12.05 0.54 -19.83
C ASP A 428 11.34 1.60 -18.98
N LYS A 429 11.00 1.26 -17.72
CA LYS A 429 10.43 2.22 -16.78
C LYS A 429 11.50 3.15 -16.20
N LEU A 430 11.17 4.45 -16.13
CA LEU A 430 12.05 5.46 -15.54
C LEU A 430 12.15 5.34 -14.01
N ARG A 431 11.04 5.06 -13.31
CA ARG A 431 11.03 5.02 -11.83
C ARG A 431 12.02 4.00 -11.25
N PRO A 432 12.12 2.75 -11.73
CA PRO A 432 13.12 1.80 -11.26
C PRO A 432 14.55 2.27 -11.49
N LEU A 433 14.82 2.85 -12.67
CA LEU A 433 16.14 3.31 -13.05
C LEU A 433 16.62 4.50 -12.19
N ILE A 434 15.73 5.48 -11.95
CA ILE A 434 15.98 6.64 -11.07
C ILE A 434 16.28 6.17 -9.64
N ASN A 435 15.47 5.24 -9.13
CA ASN A 435 15.65 4.76 -7.77
C ASN A 435 16.87 3.84 -7.62
N LEU A 436 17.22 3.07 -8.65
CA LEU A 436 18.45 2.28 -8.68
C LEU A 436 19.70 3.19 -8.69
N ALA A 437 19.68 4.27 -9.48
CA ALA A 437 20.74 5.26 -9.48
C ALA A 437 20.90 5.94 -8.11
N ARG A 438 19.78 6.34 -7.49
CA ARG A 438 19.75 6.89 -6.13
C ARG A 438 20.29 5.90 -5.10
N ALA A 439 19.89 4.64 -5.17
CA ALA A 439 20.39 3.60 -4.25
C ALA A 439 21.90 3.42 -4.37
N ASN A 440 22.45 3.36 -5.59
CA ASN A 440 23.90 3.30 -5.81
C ASN A 440 24.63 4.54 -5.27
N SER A 441 24.08 5.74 -5.44
CA SER A 441 24.64 6.98 -4.89
C SER A 441 24.72 6.99 -3.35
N ILE A 442 23.71 6.40 -2.69
CA ILE A 442 23.66 6.27 -1.23
C ILE A 442 24.70 5.26 -0.73
N GLU A 443 24.83 4.12 -1.41
CA GLU A 443 25.82 3.06 -1.10
C GLU A 443 27.27 3.46 -1.45
N GLY A 444 27.46 4.56 -2.18
CA GLY A 444 28.78 5.06 -2.58
C GLY A 444 29.29 4.52 -3.92
N ASN A 445 28.47 3.77 -4.65
CA ASN A 445 28.77 3.27 -6.00
C ASN A 445 28.53 4.38 -7.04
N SER A 446 29.34 5.43 -6.97
CA SER A 446 29.21 6.66 -7.75
C SER A 446 29.17 6.41 -9.27
N GLU A 447 30.06 5.56 -9.80
CA GLU A 447 30.14 5.26 -11.24
C GLU A 447 28.85 4.62 -11.77
N ASP A 448 28.33 3.61 -11.06
CA ASP A 448 27.07 2.96 -11.41
C ASP A 448 25.89 3.94 -11.29
N ALA A 449 25.88 4.80 -10.26
CA ALA A 449 24.85 5.81 -10.08
C ALA A 449 24.81 6.81 -11.24
N VAL A 450 25.95 7.33 -11.67
CA VAL A 450 26.04 8.22 -12.85
C VAL A 450 25.58 7.49 -14.10
N ARG A 451 26.02 6.25 -14.34
CA ARG A 451 25.61 5.45 -15.51
C ARG A 451 24.09 5.31 -15.58
N TYR A 452 23.44 4.93 -14.48
CA TYR A 452 21.99 4.76 -14.44
C TYR A 452 21.24 6.08 -14.55
N TYR A 453 21.76 7.19 -14.00
CA TYR A 453 21.14 8.51 -14.19
C TYR A 453 21.24 9.01 -15.63
N GLU A 454 22.38 8.80 -16.30
CA GLU A 454 22.53 9.17 -17.73
C GLU A 454 21.65 8.28 -18.62
N GLU A 455 21.50 6.99 -18.31
CA GLU A 455 20.50 6.13 -18.98
C GLU A 455 19.08 6.67 -18.74
N ALA A 456 18.72 7.04 -17.51
CA ALA A 456 17.41 7.60 -17.20
C ALA A 456 17.17 8.90 -17.96
N LEU A 457 18.21 9.74 -18.06
CA LEU A 457 18.16 11.00 -18.80
C LEU A 457 17.95 10.78 -20.30
N SER A 458 18.57 9.75 -20.87
CA SER A 458 18.39 9.39 -22.29
C SER A 458 16.94 8.95 -22.59
N LYS A 459 16.32 8.22 -21.66
CA LYS A 459 14.93 7.74 -21.77
C LYS A 459 13.89 8.83 -21.42
N GLY A 460 14.24 9.76 -20.53
CA GLY A 460 13.32 10.76 -19.99
C GLY A 460 13.98 12.13 -19.78
N PRO A 461 14.39 12.84 -20.84
CA PRO A 461 15.14 14.09 -20.71
C PRO A 461 14.37 15.22 -20.02
N GLY A 462 13.04 15.16 -20.03
CA GLY A 462 12.13 16.13 -19.42
C GLY A 462 11.76 15.86 -17.95
N VAL A 463 12.40 14.89 -17.28
CA VAL A 463 12.05 14.52 -15.89
C VAL A 463 12.93 15.29 -14.90
N PHE A 464 12.31 16.21 -14.16
CA PHE A 464 12.97 17.06 -13.15
C PHE A 464 13.84 16.27 -12.16
N VAL A 465 13.31 15.18 -11.61
CA VAL A 465 13.97 14.39 -10.55
C VAL A 465 15.32 13.82 -11.02
N ILE A 466 15.46 13.51 -12.31
CA ILE A 466 16.72 12.99 -12.88
C ILE A 466 17.78 14.08 -12.84
N GLN A 467 17.47 15.26 -13.40
CA GLN A 467 18.39 16.40 -13.46
C GLN A 467 18.79 16.86 -12.05
N TYR A 468 17.81 16.96 -11.14
CA TYR A 468 18.05 17.38 -9.77
C TYR A 468 18.97 16.38 -9.03
N ASN A 469 18.63 15.09 -9.03
CA ASN A 469 19.41 14.09 -8.28
C ASN A 469 20.81 13.87 -8.87
N LEU A 470 20.96 13.93 -10.19
CA LEU A 470 22.28 13.86 -10.84
C LEU A 470 23.13 15.09 -10.51
N GLY A 471 22.52 16.28 -10.42
CA GLY A 471 23.19 17.49 -9.94
C GLY A 471 23.67 17.36 -8.48
N GLU A 472 22.86 16.77 -7.60
CA GLU A 472 23.27 16.48 -6.22
C GLU A 472 24.43 15.48 -6.16
N LEU A 473 24.40 14.44 -7.00
CA LEU A 473 25.48 13.46 -7.11
C LEU A 473 26.78 14.12 -7.57
N TYR A 474 26.76 14.91 -8.65
CA TYR A 474 27.94 15.64 -9.13
C TYR A 474 28.47 16.62 -8.09
N LEU A 475 27.59 17.30 -7.34
CA LEU A 475 28.02 18.17 -6.26
C LEU A 475 28.72 17.40 -5.15
N LYS A 476 28.21 16.21 -4.77
CA LYS A 476 28.83 15.32 -3.77
C LYS A 476 30.21 14.81 -4.24
N GLU A 477 30.40 14.61 -5.54
CA GLU A 477 31.67 14.21 -6.17
C GLU A 477 32.66 15.39 -6.37
N GLY A 478 32.25 16.62 -6.08
CA GLY A 478 33.07 17.81 -6.34
C GLY A 478 33.09 18.26 -7.81
N ARG A 479 32.25 17.67 -8.67
CA ARG A 479 32.06 18.03 -10.08
C ARG A 479 31.12 19.23 -10.21
N VAL A 480 31.60 20.38 -9.70
CA VAL A 480 30.77 21.57 -9.47
C VAL A 480 30.17 22.13 -10.76
N GLU A 481 30.92 22.16 -11.86
CA GLU A 481 30.44 22.74 -13.14
C GLU A 481 29.29 21.91 -13.72
N GLU A 482 29.42 20.58 -13.70
CA GLU A 482 28.38 19.67 -14.16
C GLU A 482 27.14 19.74 -13.25
N ALA A 483 27.33 19.85 -11.93
CA ALA A 483 26.24 20.08 -11.00
C ALA A 483 25.44 21.35 -11.33
N ILE A 484 26.12 22.47 -11.63
CA ILE A 484 25.46 23.71 -12.03
C ILE A 484 24.63 23.52 -13.30
N LEU A 485 25.18 22.85 -14.32
CA LEU A 485 24.46 22.59 -15.58
C LEU A 485 23.20 21.74 -15.34
N ARG A 486 23.30 20.70 -14.51
CA ARG A 486 22.17 19.83 -14.16
C ARG A 486 21.10 20.58 -13.35
N PHE A 487 21.48 21.38 -12.35
CA PHE A 487 20.52 22.19 -11.60
C PHE A 487 19.87 23.30 -12.45
N GLN A 488 20.60 23.93 -13.35
CA GLN A 488 20.02 24.88 -14.30
C GLN A 488 19.00 24.20 -15.24
N SER A 489 19.28 22.96 -15.66
CA SER A 489 18.33 22.17 -16.46
C SER A 489 17.10 21.78 -15.65
N ALA A 490 17.27 21.42 -14.38
CA ALA A 490 16.16 21.18 -13.44
C ALA A 490 15.28 22.43 -13.27
N LEU A 491 15.87 23.62 -13.15
CA LEU A 491 15.12 24.89 -13.08
C LEU A 491 14.33 25.21 -14.35
N LYS A 492 14.84 24.84 -15.53
CA LYS A 492 14.09 25.00 -16.78
C LYS A 492 12.84 24.11 -16.81
N LEU A 493 12.90 22.94 -16.18
CA LEU A 493 11.77 22.00 -16.12
C LEU A 493 10.74 22.38 -15.05
N LYS A 494 11.21 22.75 -13.85
CA LYS A 494 10.35 23.17 -12.73
C LYS A 494 10.95 24.39 -12.01
N PRO A 495 10.66 25.61 -12.47
CA PRO A 495 11.18 26.85 -11.87
C PRO A 495 10.60 27.15 -10.48
N GLU A 496 9.59 26.42 -10.04
CA GLU A 496 8.89 26.59 -8.77
C GLU A 496 9.46 25.78 -7.60
N ILE A 497 10.53 24.99 -7.81
CA ILE A 497 11.12 24.14 -6.77
C ILE A 497 12.23 24.90 -6.01
N PRO A 498 11.98 25.36 -4.77
CA PRO A 498 12.91 26.23 -4.03
C PRO A 498 14.26 25.54 -3.73
N GLU A 499 14.27 24.24 -3.49
CA GLU A 499 15.47 23.44 -3.17
C GLU A 499 16.55 23.56 -4.25
N THR A 500 16.14 23.66 -5.53
CA THR A 500 17.09 23.81 -6.64
C THR A 500 17.84 25.14 -6.57
N TYR A 501 17.14 26.23 -6.21
CA TYR A 501 17.77 27.54 -5.99
C TYR A 501 18.66 27.54 -4.75
N ALA A 502 18.23 26.88 -3.66
CA ALA A 502 19.05 26.74 -2.46
C ALA A 502 20.39 26.04 -2.76
N ASN A 503 20.36 24.95 -3.54
CA ASN A 503 21.56 24.22 -3.96
C ASN A 503 22.47 25.07 -4.84
N LEU A 504 21.93 25.77 -5.85
CA LEU A 504 22.72 26.70 -6.67
C LEU A 504 23.31 27.86 -5.85
N GLY A 505 22.54 28.43 -4.92
CA GLY A 505 23.02 29.47 -4.02
C GLY A 505 24.19 28.99 -3.16
N LYS A 506 24.12 27.75 -2.64
CA LYS A 506 25.18 27.11 -1.86
C LYS A 506 26.43 26.87 -2.72
N ILE A 507 26.25 26.43 -3.97
CA ILE A 507 27.35 26.29 -4.93
C ILE A 507 28.03 27.63 -5.18
N TYR A 508 27.27 28.67 -5.54
CA TYR A 508 27.85 29.99 -5.83
C TYR A 508 28.49 30.65 -4.61
N LEU A 509 27.98 30.37 -3.40
CA LEU A 509 28.61 30.77 -2.15
C LEU A 509 29.99 30.10 -2.02
N SER A 510 30.11 28.80 -2.26
CA SER A 510 31.39 28.08 -2.21
C SER A 510 32.39 28.56 -3.27
N LEU A 511 31.90 28.97 -4.44
CA LEU A 511 32.69 29.56 -5.53
C LEU A 511 33.04 31.03 -5.32
N LYS A 512 32.70 31.61 -4.16
CA LYS A 512 32.91 33.03 -3.84
C LYS A 512 32.21 34.01 -4.79
N LYS A 513 31.20 33.55 -5.53
CA LYS A 513 30.36 34.38 -6.40
C LYS A 513 29.19 34.96 -5.60
N TRP A 514 29.52 35.83 -4.64
CA TRP A 514 28.62 36.33 -3.59
C TRP A 514 27.31 36.91 -4.12
N LYS A 515 27.38 37.71 -5.20
CA LYS A 515 26.18 38.32 -5.80
C LYS A 515 25.23 37.28 -6.40
N LEU A 516 25.77 36.24 -7.04
CA LEU A 516 24.95 35.15 -7.59
C LEU A 516 24.35 34.33 -6.45
N ALA A 517 25.12 34.02 -5.41
CA ALA A 517 24.61 33.34 -4.23
C ALA A 517 23.42 34.10 -3.61
N ASP A 518 23.53 35.43 -3.47
CA ASP A 518 22.45 36.28 -2.97
C ASP A 518 21.18 36.18 -3.83
N ILE A 519 21.32 36.28 -5.16
CA ILE A 519 20.20 36.17 -6.10
C ILE A 519 19.48 34.82 -5.96
N TYR A 520 20.23 33.71 -5.98
CA TYR A 520 19.64 32.37 -5.92
C TYR A 520 19.00 32.10 -4.55
N PHE A 521 19.64 32.49 -3.45
CA PHE A 521 19.03 32.35 -2.13
C PHE A 521 17.79 33.23 -1.95
N LYS A 522 17.80 34.48 -2.44
CA LYS A 522 16.62 35.35 -2.45
C LYS A 522 15.47 34.74 -3.25
N LYS A 523 15.75 34.14 -4.42
CA LYS A 523 14.71 33.41 -5.17
C LYS A 523 14.15 32.20 -4.43
N CYS A 524 14.99 31.43 -3.74
CA CYS A 524 14.52 30.32 -2.91
C CYS A 524 13.49 30.79 -1.87
N ILE A 525 13.78 31.86 -1.12
CA ILE A 525 12.89 32.34 -0.04
C ILE A 525 11.67 33.11 -0.56
N GLU A 526 11.73 33.64 -1.78
CA GLU A 526 10.59 34.27 -2.45
C GLU A 526 9.55 33.22 -2.87
N ILE A 527 10.01 32.03 -3.26
CA ILE A 527 9.14 30.89 -3.57
C ILE A 527 8.60 30.24 -2.28
N ASP A 528 9.49 29.96 -1.31
CA ASP A 528 9.10 29.39 -0.03
C ASP A 528 9.95 29.97 1.12
N SER A 529 9.29 30.69 2.02
CA SER A 529 9.91 31.38 3.15
C SER A 529 10.11 30.52 4.40
N ARG A 530 10.02 29.18 4.29
CA ARG A 530 10.18 28.26 5.44
C ARG A 530 11.60 27.70 5.60
N PHE A 531 12.50 28.01 4.68
CA PHE A 531 13.86 27.47 4.66
C PHE A 531 14.80 28.19 5.64
N SER A 532 14.76 27.82 6.93
CA SER A 532 15.60 28.44 7.98
C SER A 532 17.09 28.48 7.62
N HIS A 533 17.63 27.40 7.05
CA HIS A 533 19.04 27.32 6.68
C HIS A 533 19.41 28.26 5.52
N VAL A 534 18.48 28.60 4.62
CA VAL A 534 18.71 29.57 3.55
C VAL A 534 18.77 30.98 4.12
N PHE A 535 17.87 31.31 5.05
CA PHE A 535 17.94 32.57 5.81
C PHE A 535 19.26 32.70 6.58
N LYS A 536 19.73 31.61 7.23
CA LYS A 536 21.06 31.60 7.87
C LYS A 536 22.17 31.90 6.87
N ASN A 537 22.19 31.24 5.71
CA ASN A 537 23.21 31.44 4.68
C ASN A 537 23.19 32.87 4.12
N LEU A 538 22.01 33.44 3.90
CA LEU A 538 21.86 34.87 3.54
C LEU A 538 22.41 35.78 4.65
N GLY A 539 22.10 35.50 5.91
CA GLY A 539 22.63 36.24 7.06
C GLY A 539 24.16 36.28 7.07
N VAL A 540 24.80 35.11 6.91
CA VAL A 540 26.27 34.96 6.82
C VAL A 540 26.84 35.70 5.61
N LEU A 541 26.22 35.52 4.44
CA LEU A 541 26.62 36.15 3.18
C LEU A 541 26.61 37.69 3.29
N HIS A 542 25.54 38.25 3.86
CA HIS A 542 25.38 39.68 4.06
C HIS A 542 26.31 40.25 5.13
N PHE A 543 26.56 39.51 6.20
CA PHE A 543 27.44 39.94 7.28
C PHE A 543 28.90 40.01 6.83
N TYR A 544 29.44 38.90 6.30
CA TYR A 544 30.87 38.76 6.05
C TYR A 544 31.30 39.23 4.66
N HIS A 545 30.45 39.12 3.64
CA HIS A 545 30.88 39.30 2.26
C HIS A 545 30.24 40.52 1.58
N LEU A 546 28.93 40.75 1.74
CA LEU A 546 28.26 41.91 1.17
C LEU A 546 28.28 43.14 2.09
N LYS A 547 28.71 42.98 3.35
CA LYS A 547 28.84 44.03 4.37
C LYS A 547 27.55 44.84 4.57
N ASN A 548 26.39 44.18 4.46
CA ASN A 548 25.08 44.78 4.70
C ASN A 548 24.53 44.27 6.03
N LEU A 549 24.90 44.96 7.11
CA LEU A 549 24.52 44.57 8.47
C LEU A 549 23.00 44.53 8.67
N LYS A 550 22.26 45.46 8.06
CA LYS A 550 20.80 45.54 8.20
C LYS A 550 20.10 44.31 7.63
N GLU A 551 20.43 43.92 6.39
CA GLU A 551 19.88 42.70 5.78
C GLU A 551 20.34 41.44 6.53
N SER A 552 21.60 41.41 6.98
CA SER A 552 22.11 40.27 7.76
C SER A 552 21.29 40.00 9.03
N LEU A 553 21.03 41.03 9.86
CA LEU A 553 20.28 40.86 11.11
C LEU A 553 18.82 40.46 10.85
N PHE A 554 18.20 40.99 9.79
CA PHE A 554 16.89 40.55 9.33
C PHE A 554 16.88 39.05 8.97
N TYR A 555 17.86 38.58 8.21
CA TYR A 555 17.90 37.17 7.81
C TYR A 555 18.21 36.24 9.00
N PHE A 556 19.12 36.63 9.89
CA PHE A 556 19.40 35.86 11.10
C PHE A 556 18.20 35.76 12.05
N SER A 557 17.48 36.86 12.27
CA SER A 557 16.25 36.84 13.09
C SER A 557 15.16 35.95 12.48
N ARG A 558 14.96 35.99 11.16
CA ARG A 558 14.03 35.09 10.46
C ARG A 558 14.44 33.63 10.56
N SER A 559 15.72 33.32 10.39
CA SER A 559 16.24 31.95 10.58
C SER A 559 15.97 31.44 11.99
N LEU A 560 16.27 32.23 13.02
CA LEU A 560 16.03 31.85 14.42
C LEU A 560 14.54 31.72 14.76
N ALA A 561 13.67 32.51 14.14
CA ALA A 561 12.23 32.39 14.31
C ALA A 561 11.68 31.09 13.70
N LEU A 562 12.24 30.64 12.57
CA LEU A 562 11.86 29.40 11.90
C LEU A 562 12.45 28.16 12.57
N ASP A 563 13.69 28.23 13.05
CA ASP A 563 14.34 27.17 13.83
C ASP A 563 15.10 27.73 15.05
N PRO A 564 14.42 27.83 16.20
CA PRO A 564 15.04 28.33 17.43
C PRO A 564 16.10 27.40 18.04
N LYS A 565 16.18 26.15 17.58
CA LYS A 565 17.05 25.10 18.14
C LYS A 565 18.16 24.68 17.18
N GLN A 566 18.37 25.39 16.07
CA GLN A 566 19.47 25.14 15.16
C GLN A 566 20.83 25.22 15.87
N ALA A 567 21.83 24.49 15.35
CA ALA A 567 23.15 24.38 15.98
C ALA A 567 23.78 25.76 16.27
N GLU A 568 23.64 26.69 15.33
CA GLU A 568 24.20 28.05 15.42
C GLU A 568 23.29 29.05 16.17
N ALA A 569 22.19 28.59 16.79
CA ALA A 569 21.18 29.48 17.40
C ALA A 569 21.78 30.40 18.47
N ASN A 570 22.71 29.90 19.28
CA ASN A 570 23.33 30.70 20.34
C ASN A 570 24.26 31.79 19.78
N GLU A 571 24.96 31.50 18.69
CA GLU A 571 25.84 32.46 18.02
C GLU A 571 25.01 33.56 17.36
N ILE A 572 23.91 33.16 16.70
CA ILE A 572 22.94 34.10 16.12
C ILE A 572 22.32 35.00 17.19
N ARG A 573 21.92 34.45 18.35
CA ARG A 573 21.39 35.24 19.48
C ARG A 573 22.40 36.26 19.99
N LYS A 574 23.65 35.86 20.19
CA LYS A 574 24.73 36.76 20.63
C LYS A 574 24.94 37.90 19.63
N LEU A 575 24.94 37.58 18.34
CA LEU A 575 25.10 38.57 17.27
C LEU A 575 23.94 39.59 17.26
N LEU A 576 22.70 39.12 17.38
CA LEU A 576 21.50 39.98 17.45
C LEU A 576 21.46 40.85 18.72
N GLN A 577 22.00 40.37 19.84
CA GLN A 577 22.15 41.17 21.07
C GLN A 577 23.23 42.25 20.95
N HIS A 578 24.31 41.96 20.23
CA HIS A 578 25.41 42.91 20.03
C HIS A 578 25.04 44.02 19.04
N TYR A 579 24.19 43.72 18.06
CA TYR A 579 23.65 44.67 17.09
C TYR A 579 22.11 44.72 17.18
N PRO A 580 21.54 45.37 18.20
CA PRO A 580 20.09 45.49 18.32
C PRO A 580 19.55 46.24 17.09
N THR A 581 18.60 45.63 16.39
CA THR A 581 17.84 46.31 15.33
C THR A 581 17.07 47.47 15.93
N PRO A 582 17.10 48.68 15.33
CA PRO A 582 16.35 49.84 15.82
C PRO A 582 14.84 49.61 15.78
#